data_AF-A0A537JSJ8-F1
#
_entry.id   AF-A0A537JSJ8-F1
#
_cell.length_a   1.000
_cell.length_b   1.000
_cell.length_c   1.000
_cell.angle_alpha   90.00
_cell.angle_beta   90.00
_cell.angle_gamma   90.00
#
_symmetry.space_group_name_H-M   'P 1'
#
loop_
_entity.id
_entity.type
_entity.pdbx_description
1 polymer ?
#
loop_
_entity_poly.entity_id
_entity_poly.type
_entity_poly.pdbx_seq_one_letter_code
_entity_poly.pdbx_strand_id
1 'polypeptide(L)'
;MVAKIQYHNFEPGEFVYNQKVDFENARSIILSFPWEEERRKLHVDLTNPSITFQTDNDLFLKLALYYNGKFILYYYNEKHLYTHSFINLEASFSFIEYFFIHQDIDRSQYKLESTWLKNLKINFISQDFVYSTAKKTFFQLMDNWTKGLLLFDFIFLIFLFLKFGINISAIFVLLFFFLLSGGINLILHINHYRNFKNKTLVLSRGSDFFYLETVTLQ
;
A
#
# COMPACT_ATOMS: atom_id res chain seq x y z
N MET A 1 21.66 -6.25 14.39
CA MET A 1 20.99 -5.75 13.16
C MET A 1 19.49 -5.73 13.41
N VAL A 2 18.69 -4.91 12.72
CA VAL A 2 17.23 -4.89 12.89
C VAL A 2 16.58 -5.63 11.73
N ALA A 3 15.76 -6.64 12.02
CA ALA A 3 14.99 -7.36 11.02
C ALA A 3 13.58 -6.77 10.90
N LYS A 4 13.08 -6.73 9.67
CA LYS A 4 11.76 -6.24 9.31
C LYS A 4 11.07 -7.18 8.34
N ILE A 5 9.78 -7.43 8.55
CA ILE A 5 8.98 -8.36 7.74
C ILE A 5 7.87 -7.59 7.03
N GLN A 6 7.72 -7.84 5.74
CA GLN A 6 6.72 -7.23 4.86
C GLN A 6 5.98 -8.32 4.07
N TYR A 7 4.65 -8.28 4.06
CA TYR A 7 3.79 -9.22 3.32
C TYR A 7 3.24 -8.60 2.01
N HIS A 8 2.57 -9.39 1.17
CA HIS A 8 2.12 -8.97 -0.17
C HIS A 8 1.13 -7.80 -0.18
N ASN A 9 0.33 -7.64 0.87
CA ASN A 9 -0.72 -6.64 0.97
C ASN A 9 -0.25 -5.33 1.63
N PHE A 10 1.06 -5.19 1.83
CA PHE A 10 1.63 -4.09 2.57
C PHE A 10 2.05 -2.96 1.64
N GLU A 11 1.90 -1.73 2.11
CA GLU A 11 2.39 -0.55 1.41
C GLU A 11 3.92 -0.42 1.51
N PRO A 12 4.58 0.35 0.61
CA PRO A 12 6.00 0.66 0.76
C PRO A 12 6.26 1.24 2.16
N GLY A 13 7.22 0.67 2.87
CA GLY A 13 7.60 1.12 4.20
C GLY A 13 6.72 0.60 5.35
N GLU A 14 5.79 -0.32 5.07
CA GLU A 14 4.98 -0.99 6.08
C GLU A 14 5.68 -2.29 6.49
N PHE A 15 5.80 -2.52 7.80
CA PHE A 15 6.46 -3.72 8.34
C PHE A 15 5.79 -4.13 9.66
N VAL A 16 5.53 -5.44 9.83
CA VAL A 16 4.92 -6.01 11.06
C VAL A 16 5.93 -6.43 12.12
N TYR A 17 7.19 -6.58 11.73
CA TYR A 17 8.28 -6.96 12.62
C TYR A 17 9.35 -5.88 12.56
N ASN A 18 9.91 -5.52 13.71
CA ASN A 18 10.96 -4.50 13.80
C ASN A 18 11.78 -4.71 15.07
N GLN A 19 12.60 -5.76 15.10
CA GLN A 19 13.36 -6.15 16.30
C GLN A 19 14.83 -6.40 15.98
N LYS A 20 15.68 -6.22 17.01
CA LYS A 20 17.10 -6.56 16.90
C LYS A 20 17.28 -8.06 16.87
N VAL A 21 18.07 -8.54 15.92
CA VAL A 21 18.40 -9.95 15.72
C VAL A 21 19.90 -10.13 15.47
N ASP A 22 20.38 -11.31 15.80
CA ASP A 22 21.64 -11.89 15.31
C ASP A 22 21.36 -12.78 14.08
N PHE A 23 22.41 -13.41 13.55
CA PHE A 23 22.28 -14.22 12.34
C PHE A 23 21.43 -15.49 12.55
N GLU A 24 21.57 -16.18 13.68
CA GLU A 24 20.79 -17.40 13.96
C GLU A 24 19.29 -17.09 14.06
N ASN A 25 18.92 -16.01 14.76
CA ASN A 25 17.54 -15.56 14.83
C ASN A 25 17.03 -15.10 13.45
N ALA A 26 17.85 -14.38 12.68
CA ALA A 26 17.51 -13.99 11.31
C ALA A 26 17.24 -15.21 10.41
N ARG A 27 18.08 -16.25 10.51
CA ARG A 27 17.91 -17.51 9.79
C ARG A 27 16.62 -18.22 10.19
N SER A 28 16.30 -18.28 11.48
CA SER A 28 15.04 -18.82 11.97
C SER A 28 13.84 -18.06 11.41
N ILE A 29 13.88 -16.73 11.42
CA ILE A 29 12.82 -15.87 10.85
C ILE A 29 12.64 -16.16 9.36
N ILE A 30 13.74 -16.21 8.58
CA ILE A 30 13.70 -16.54 7.15
C ILE A 30 13.06 -17.89 6.90
N LEU A 31 13.42 -18.92 7.66
CA LEU A 31 12.87 -20.27 7.48
C LEU A 31 11.40 -20.36 7.90
N SER A 32 10.98 -19.55 8.88
CA SER A 32 9.60 -19.52 9.37
C SER A 32 8.66 -18.67 8.50
N PHE A 33 9.21 -17.81 7.62
CA PHE A 33 8.41 -16.94 6.77
C PHE A 33 7.63 -17.76 5.72
N PRO A 34 6.33 -17.46 5.48
CA PRO A 34 5.45 -18.28 4.65
C PRO A 34 5.66 -18.01 3.14
N TRP A 35 6.89 -18.26 2.64
CA TRP A 35 7.29 -17.94 1.26
C TRP A 35 6.32 -18.46 0.21
N GLU A 36 5.81 -19.69 0.35
CA GLU A 36 4.94 -20.33 -0.64
C GLU A 36 3.48 -19.81 -0.61
N GLU A 37 3.02 -19.28 0.51
CA GLU A 37 1.72 -18.61 0.58
C GLU A 37 1.79 -17.22 -0.07
N GLU A 38 2.85 -16.48 0.27
CA GLU A 38 3.13 -15.16 -0.28
C GLU A 38 3.42 -15.20 -1.78
N ARG A 39 4.09 -16.27 -2.26
CA ARG A 39 4.38 -16.48 -3.69
C ARG A 39 3.13 -16.56 -4.55
N ARG A 40 2.05 -17.17 -4.04
CA ARG A 40 0.78 -17.32 -4.79
C ARG A 40 0.10 -15.99 -5.09
N LYS A 41 0.47 -14.92 -4.37
CA LYS A 41 -0.08 -13.56 -4.51
C LYS A 41 0.95 -12.56 -5.02
N LEU A 42 2.08 -13.04 -5.52
CA LEU A 42 3.23 -12.19 -5.85
C LEU A 42 2.88 -11.25 -7.01
N HIS A 43 2.99 -9.95 -6.73
CA HIS A 43 3.21 -8.92 -7.73
C HIS A 43 4.69 -8.53 -7.67
N VAL A 44 5.40 -8.56 -8.80
CA VAL A 44 6.84 -8.29 -8.82
C VAL A 44 7.07 -6.78 -8.75
N ASP A 45 7.38 -6.29 -7.56
CA ASP A 45 7.77 -4.91 -7.26
C ASP A 45 8.81 -4.89 -6.11
N LEU A 46 9.41 -3.74 -5.79
CA LEU A 46 10.28 -3.56 -4.61
C LEU A 46 9.50 -3.67 -3.29
N THR A 47 8.18 -3.52 -3.35
CA THR A 47 7.22 -3.71 -2.25
C THR A 47 6.61 -5.11 -2.37
N ASN A 48 7.47 -6.13 -2.39
CA ASN A 48 7.07 -7.54 -2.43
C ASN A 48 7.27 -8.20 -1.06
N PRO A 49 6.67 -9.40 -0.85
CA PRO A 49 6.88 -10.19 0.36
C PRO A 49 8.37 -10.43 0.61
N SER A 50 8.84 -10.00 1.78
CA SER A 50 10.27 -9.87 2.02
C SER A 50 10.63 -9.72 3.49
N ILE A 51 11.91 -9.97 3.76
CA ILE A 51 12.56 -9.73 5.03
C ILE A 51 13.71 -8.77 4.79
N THR A 52 13.69 -7.62 5.47
CA THR A 52 14.74 -6.59 5.38
C THR A 52 15.56 -6.56 6.65
N PHE A 53 16.87 -6.54 6.50
CA PHE A 53 17.83 -6.36 7.57
C PHE A 53 18.48 -4.98 7.46
N GLN A 54 18.45 -4.21 8.53
CA GLN A 54 19.00 -2.85 8.61
C GLN A 54 20.16 -2.81 9.61
N THR A 55 21.30 -2.25 9.20
CA THR A 55 22.41 -1.91 10.10
C THR A 55 22.20 -0.55 10.77
N ASP A 56 22.98 -0.25 11.80
CA ASP A 56 22.95 1.06 12.46
C ASP A 56 23.47 2.20 11.54
N ASN A 57 24.16 1.85 10.45
CA ASN A 57 24.67 2.78 9.43
C ASN A 57 23.72 2.95 8.23
N ASP A 58 22.43 2.62 8.38
CA ASP A 58 21.43 2.70 7.31
C ASP A 58 21.82 1.95 6.02
N LEU A 59 22.47 0.78 6.18
CA LEU A 59 22.64 -0.18 5.10
C LEU A 59 21.54 -1.23 5.20
N PHE A 60 20.97 -1.58 4.05
CA PHE A 60 19.83 -2.48 3.99
C PHE A 60 20.16 -3.70 3.13
N LEU A 61 19.85 -4.88 3.65
CA LEU A 61 19.82 -6.13 2.90
C LEU A 61 18.41 -6.71 2.95
N LYS A 62 17.72 -6.78 1.82
CA LYS A 62 16.34 -7.23 1.70
C LYS A 62 16.27 -8.52 0.89
N LEU A 63 15.87 -9.60 1.53
CA LEU A 63 15.56 -10.88 0.88
C LEU A 63 14.10 -10.89 0.48
N ALA A 64 13.82 -11.16 -0.79
CA ALA A 64 12.46 -11.15 -1.30
C ALA A 64 12.21 -12.25 -2.33
N LEU A 65 10.93 -12.49 -2.60
CA LEU A 65 10.49 -13.36 -3.70
C LEU A 65 10.78 -12.74 -5.06
N TYR A 66 11.19 -13.57 -6.01
CA TYR A 66 11.46 -13.17 -7.39
C TYR A 66 10.74 -14.09 -8.38
N TYR A 67 10.76 -13.70 -9.65
CA TYR A 67 10.05 -14.39 -10.72
C TYR A 67 10.54 -15.84 -10.90
N ASN A 68 9.67 -16.74 -11.38
CA ASN A 68 9.96 -18.16 -11.64
C ASN A 68 10.48 -18.95 -10.42
N GLY A 69 9.86 -18.80 -9.26
CA GLY A 69 10.25 -19.60 -8.09
C GLY A 69 11.50 -19.09 -7.37
N LYS A 70 12.16 -18.06 -7.90
CA LYS A 70 13.46 -17.57 -7.41
C LYS A 70 13.33 -16.65 -6.19
N PHE A 71 14.48 -16.36 -5.60
CA PHE A 71 14.67 -15.37 -4.56
C PHE A 71 15.65 -14.30 -5.05
N ILE A 72 15.62 -13.14 -4.41
CA ILE A 72 16.54 -12.04 -4.73
C ILE A 72 16.95 -11.33 -3.43
N LEU A 73 18.23 -11.03 -3.31
CA LEU A 73 18.76 -10.09 -2.33
C LEU A 73 18.90 -8.73 -2.98
N TYR A 74 18.29 -7.72 -2.36
CA TYR A 74 18.51 -6.31 -2.63
C TYR A 74 19.43 -5.76 -1.56
N TYR A 75 20.59 -5.24 -1.94
CA TYR A 75 21.43 -4.45 -1.06
C TYR A 75 21.30 -2.98 -1.46
N TYR A 76 20.91 -2.14 -0.50
CA TYR A 76 20.78 -0.71 -0.71
C TYR A 76 21.70 0.02 0.26
N ASN A 77 22.67 0.74 -0.31
CA ASN A 77 23.33 1.85 0.36
C ASN A 77 22.69 3.14 -0.18
N GLU A 78 22.63 4.22 0.58
CA GLU A 78 21.82 5.43 0.31
C GLU A 78 21.76 5.92 -1.15
N LYS A 79 22.77 5.61 -1.96
CA LYS A 79 22.90 6.00 -3.36
C LYS A 79 22.57 4.88 -4.36
N HIS A 80 22.88 3.63 -4.05
CA HIS A 80 22.91 2.55 -5.04
C HIS A 80 22.13 1.32 -4.57
N LEU A 81 21.42 0.71 -5.51
CA LEU A 81 20.75 -0.56 -5.34
C LEU A 81 21.51 -1.65 -6.08
N TYR A 82 21.82 -2.72 -5.38
CA TYR A 82 22.50 -3.89 -5.90
C TYR A 82 21.60 -5.12 -5.75
N THR A 83 21.64 -6.03 -6.71
CA THR A 83 20.81 -7.23 -6.73
C THR A 83 21.62 -8.52 -6.92
N HIS A 84 21.20 -9.58 -6.26
CA HIS A 84 21.70 -10.94 -6.51
C HIS A 84 20.55 -11.94 -6.41
N SER A 85 20.38 -12.79 -7.44
CA SER A 85 19.25 -13.72 -7.51
C SER A 85 19.66 -15.17 -7.26
N PHE A 86 18.80 -15.93 -6.58
CA PHE A 86 19.02 -17.32 -6.21
C PHE A 86 17.86 -18.20 -6.68
N ILE A 87 18.15 -19.47 -6.97
CA ILE A 87 17.09 -20.46 -7.24
C ILE A 87 16.53 -20.99 -5.91
N ASN A 88 17.42 -21.28 -4.96
CA ASN A 88 17.07 -21.86 -3.66
C ASN A 88 17.26 -20.82 -2.55
N LEU A 89 16.39 -20.87 -1.54
CA LEU A 89 16.45 -19.98 -0.39
C LEU A 89 17.76 -20.14 0.39
N GLU A 90 18.22 -21.38 0.55
CA GLU A 90 19.40 -21.75 1.33
C GLU A 90 20.68 -21.14 0.77
N ALA A 91 20.75 -20.94 -0.54
CA ALA A 91 21.89 -20.31 -1.20
C ALA A 91 22.08 -18.85 -0.79
N SER A 92 21.05 -18.19 -0.26
CA SER A 92 21.14 -16.81 0.23
C SER A 92 21.81 -16.71 1.60
N PHE A 93 21.87 -17.79 2.39
CA PHE A 93 22.31 -17.70 3.79
C PHE A 93 23.76 -17.27 3.96
N SER A 94 24.67 -17.74 3.10
CA SER A 94 26.08 -17.31 3.15
C SER A 94 26.25 -15.81 2.88
N PHE A 95 25.43 -15.22 2.00
CA PHE A 95 25.44 -13.80 1.70
C PHE A 95 24.87 -12.97 2.85
N ILE A 96 23.82 -13.46 3.48
CA ILE A 96 23.20 -12.82 4.65
C ILE A 96 24.17 -12.89 5.83
N GLU A 97 24.78 -14.04 6.09
CA GLU A 97 25.80 -14.20 7.14
C GLU A 97 26.97 -13.24 6.92
N TYR A 98 27.47 -13.18 5.68
CA TYR A 98 28.54 -12.25 5.31
C TYR A 98 28.16 -10.80 5.63
N PHE A 99 26.93 -10.38 5.32
CA PHE A 99 26.43 -9.05 5.64
C PHE A 99 26.30 -8.80 7.15
N PHE A 100 25.92 -9.81 7.95
CA PHE A 100 25.89 -9.70 9.42
C PHE A 100 27.27 -9.49 10.02
N ILE A 101 28.30 -10.15 9.47
CA ILE A 101 29.68 -10.06 9.97
C ILE A 101 30.36 -8.77 9.51
N HIS A 102 30.26 -8.43 8.22
CA HIS A 102 31.05 -7.35 7.61
C HIS A 102 30.30 -6.04 7.49
N GLN A 103 28.97 -6.04 7.63
CA GLN A 103 28.09 -4.90 7.37
C GLN A 103 28.28 -4.30 5.96
N ASP A 104 28.70 -5.10 4.99
CA ASP A 104 28.77 -4.75 3.57
C ASP A 104 28.54 -6.02 2.73
N ILE A 105 28.55 -5.88 1.41
CA ILE A 105 28.46 -6.98 0.46
C ILE A 105 29.71 -7.08 -0.41
N ASP A 106 30.01 -8.29 -0.89
CA ASP A 106 30.94 -8.46 -2.02
C ASP A 106 30.26 -8.00 -3.32
N ARG A 107 30.51 -6.74 -3.69
CA ARG A 107 29.90 -6.10 -4.86
C ARG A 107 30.20 -6.81 -6.18
N SER A 108 31.26 -7.61 -6.27
CA SER A 108 31.58 -8.36 -7.49
C SER A 108 30.53 -9.42 -7.84
N GLN A 109 29.80 -9.89 -6.82
CA GLN A 109 28.76 -10.88 -6.97
C GLN A 109 27.40 -10.23 -7.29
N TYR A 110 27.24 -8.93 -7.06
CA TYR A 110 25.97 -8.24 -7.24
C TYR A 110 25.91 -7.44 -8.53
N LYS A 111 24.73 -7.37 -9.12
CA LYS A 111 24.43 -6.50 -10.25
C LYS A 111 23.99 -5.12 -9.73
N LEU A 112 24.60 -4.05 -10.24
CA LEU A 112 24.13 -2.69 -9.99
C LEU A 112 22.83 -2.43 -10.78
N GLU A 113 21.78 -1.98 -10.11
CA GLU A 113 20.52 -1.59 -10.75
C GLU A 113 20.47 -0.10 -11.04
N SER A 114 19.79 0.26 -12.13
CA SER A 114 19.55 1.66 -12.49
C SER A 114 18.36 2.19 -11.70
N THR A 115 18.57 3.30 -10.98
CA THR A 115 17.60 3.84 -10.00
C THR A 115 17.20 5.28 -10.32
N TRP A 116 17.49 5.74 -11.54
CA TRP A 116 17.26 7.12 -11.95
C TRP A 116 15.80 7.51 -11.70
N LEU A 117 15.60 8.52 -10.83
CA LEU A 117 14.31 9.11 -10.44
C LEU A 117 13.41 8.26 -9.51
N LYS A 118 13.88 7.14 -8.97
CA LYS A 118 13.10 6.35 -7.99
C LYS A 118 13.51 6.70 -6.56
N ASN A 119 12.53 7.05 -5.72
CA ASN A 119 12.74 7.13 -4.27
C ASN A 119 12.79 5.71 -3.70
N LEU A 120 13.96 5.07 -3.73
CA LEU A 120 14.10 3.68 -3.30
C LEU A 120 13.95 3.50 -1.79
N LYS A 121 14.40 4.48 -1.02
CA LYS A 121 14.51 4.41 0.44
C LYS A 121 13.20 3.98 1.09
N ILE A 122 12.06 4.42 0.55
CA ILE A 122 10.70 4.07 1.05
C ILE A 122 10.43 2.57 1.10
N ASN A 123 11.13 1.75 0.31
CA ASN A 123 10.93 0.30 0.28
C ASN A 123 11.74 -0.46 1.36
N PHE A 124 12.59 0.25 2.12
CA PHE A 124 13.52 -0.31 3.10
C PHE A 124 13.34 0.30 4.50
N ILE A 125 12.93 1.57 4.56
CA ILE A 125 12.66 2.27 5.82
C ILE A 125 11.19 2.19 6.17
N SER A 126 10.93 2.04 7.47
CA SER A 126 9.58 2.12 7.98
C SER A 126 9.14 3.59 8.01
N GLN A 127 7.91 3.88 7.58
CA GLN A 127 7.37 5.23 7.51
C GLN A 127 5.99 5.34 8.17
N ASP A 128 5.54 6.58 8.36
CA ASP A 128 4.18 6.88 8.80
C ASP A 128 3.25 6.89 7.58
N PHE A 129 2.03 6.37 7.75
CA PHE A 129 1.02 6.34 6.71
C PHE A 129 -0.01 7.43 6.96
N VAL A 130 -0.17 8.31 5.98
CA VAL A 130 -1.03 9.50 6.10
C VAL A 130 -2.11 9.41 5.03
N TYR A 131 -3.32 9.04 5.44
CA TYR A 131 -4.48 8.93 4.56
C TYR A 131 -5.35 10.17 4.72
N SER A 132 -5.34 11.04 3.70
CA SER A 132 -6.19 12.23 3.64
C SER A 132 -7.32 12.07 2.63
N THR A 133 -8.50 12.57 2.95
CA THR A 133 -9.61 12.56 1.99
C THR A 133 -9.46 13.72 1.01
N ALA A 134 -9.04 13.45 -0.22
CA ALA A 134 -9.04 14.45 -1.29
C ALA A 134 -10.47 14.69 -1.80
N LYS A 135 -10.74 15.89 -2.37
CA LYS A 135 -12.05 16.19 -2.99
C LYS A 135 -12.40 15.23 -4.14
N LYS A 136 -11.38 14.74 -4.85
CA LYS A 136 -11.51 13.76 -5.95
C LYS A 136 -12.01 12.40 -5.45
N THR A 137 -11.79 12.08 -4.18
CA THR A 137 -12.17 10.81 -3.56
C THR A 137 -13.69 10.69 -3.41
N PHE A 138 -14.46 11.79 -3.37
CA PHE A 138 -15.93 11.73 -3.22
C PHE A 138 -16.61 10.91 -4.32
N PHE A 139 -16.34 11.25 -5.59
CA PHE A 139 -16.92 10.52 -6.72
C PHE A 139 -16.28 9.15 -6.93
N GLN A 140 -15.06 8.92 -6.42
CA GLN A 140 -14.43 7.61 -6.44
C GLN A 140 -15.05 6.66 -5.40
N LEU A 141 -15.49 7.19 -4.26
CA LEU A 141 -16.16 6.42 -3.19
C LEU A 141 -17.61 6.07 -3.52
N MET A 142 -18.24 6.77 -4.47
CA MET A 142 -19.56 6.37 -4.97
C MET A 142 -19.42 5.12 -5.82
N ASP A 143 -20.17 4.07 -5.48
CA ASP A 143 -20.26 2.88 -6.30
C ASP A 143 -20.85 3.21 -7.69
N ASN A 144 -20.39 2.47 -8.70
CA ASN A 144 -20.84 2.60 -10.08
C ASN A 144 -22.36 2.40 -10.21
N TRP A 145 -22.95 1.56 -9.37
CA TRP A 145 -24.40 1.38 -9.30
C TRP A 145 -25.12 2.70 -8.93
N THR A 146 -24.65 3.37 -7.88
CA THR A 146 -25.23 4.65 -7.42
C THR A 146 -25.07 5.74 -8.49
N LYS A 147 -23.92 5.79 -9.18
CA LYS A 147 -23.71 6.72 -10.30
C LYS A 147 -24.68 6.43 -11.45
N GLY A 148 -24.86 5.16 -11.80
CA GLY A 148 -25.75 4.73 -12.87
C GLY A 148 -27.21 5.09 -12.58
N LEU A 149 -27.68 4.89 -11.35
CA LEU A 149 -29.04 5.23 -10.98
C LEU A 149 -29.30 6.74 -10.93
N LEU A 150 -28.35 7.53 -10.42
CA LEU A 150 -28.46 8.99 -10.49
C LEU A 150 -28.48 9.52 -11.93
N LEU A 151 -27.71 8.90 -12.84
CA LEU A 151 -27.76 9.22 -14.25
C LEU A 151 -29.12 8.85 -14.87
N PHE A 152 -29.66 7.70 -14.50
CA PHE A 152 -30.99 7.28 -14.93
C PHE A 152 -32.08 8.26 -14.46
N ASP A 153 -32.08 8.65 -13.19
CA ASP A 153 -33.01 9.64 -12.64
C ASP A 153 -32.94 10.97 -13.39
N PHE A 154 -31.72 11.40 -13.74
CA PHE A 154 -31.50 12.63 -14.49
C PHE A 154 -32.05 12.54 -15.93
N ILE A 155 -31.83 11.42 -16.62
CA ILE A 155 -32.39 11.18 -17.95
C ILE A 155 -33.92 11.11 -17.88
N PHE A 156 -34.46 10.42 -16.87
CA PHE A 156 -35.89 10.30 -16.65
C PHE A 156 -36.54 11.67 -16.36
N LEU A 157 -35.86 12.55 -15.61
CA LEU A 157 -36.28 13.92 -15.39
C LEU A 157 -36.39 14.70 -16.71
N ILE A 158 -35.38 14.63 -17.56
CA ILE A 158 -35.38 15.30 -18.88
C ILE A 158 -36.55 14.79 -19.72
N PHE A 159 -36.80 13.48 -19.72
CA PHE A 159 -37.92 12.88 -20.43
C PHE A 159 -39.28 13.41 -19.93
N LEU A 160 -39.49 13.44 -18.61
CA LEU A 160 -40.73 13.98 -18.02
C LEU A 160 -40.91 15.46 -18.37
N PHE A 161 -39.83 16.24 -18.28
CA PHE A 161 -39.82 17.66 -18.63
C PHE A 161 -40.28 17.91 -20.07
N LEU A 162 -39.70 17.17 -21.02
CA LEU A 162 -40.00 17.33 -22.44
C LEU A 162 -41.44 16.90 -22.80
N LYS A 163 -41.99 15.89 -22.11
CA LYS A 163 -43.29 15.32 -22.45
C LYS A 163 -44.47 16.00 -21.76
N PHE A 164 -44.29 16.42 -20.50
CA PHE A 164 -45.40 16.87 -19.65
C PHE A 164 -45.22 18.27 -19.07
N GLY A 165 -44.05 18.90 -19.26
CA GLY A 165 -43.69 20.14 -18.58
C GLY A 165 -43.44 19.95 -17.07
N ILE A 166 -42.98 21.00 -16.38
CA ILE A 166 -42.79 20.96 -14.91
C ILE A 166 -44.11 21.30 -14.25
N ASN A 167 -44.79 20.28 -13.71
CA ASN A 167 -45.87 20.47 -12.74
C ASN A 167 -45.48 19.88 -11.38
N ILE A 168 -46.19 20.29 -10.33
CA ILE A 168 -45.84 19.88 -8.96
C ILE A 168 -45.91 18.36 -8.76
N SER A 169 -46.83 17.68 -9.45
CA SER A 169 -46.96 16.22 -9.40
C SER A 169 -45.73 15.51 -9.98
N ALA A 170 -45.17 16.01 -11.08
CA ALA A 170 -43.95 15.47 -11.68
C ALA A 170 -42.75 15.59 -10.72
N ILE A 171 -42.68 16.69 -9.95
CA ILE A 171 -41.65 16.87 -8.92
C ILE A 171 -41.78 15.82 -7.82
N PHE A 172 -43.00 15.54 -7.32
CA PHE A 172 -43.20 14.52 -6.30
C PHE A 172 -42.86 13.11 -6.78
N VAL A 173 -43.25 12.77 -8.01
CA VAL A 173 -42.91 11.48 -8.63
C VAL A 173 -41.40 11.35 -8.77
N LEU A 174 -40.71 12.39 -9.23
CA LEU A 174 -39.26 12.39 -9.31
C LEU A 174 -38.60 12.20 -7.94
N LEU A 175 -39.05 12.94 -6.93
CA LEU A 175 -38.47 12.88 -5.60
C LEU A 175 -38.66 11.51 -4.97
N PHE A 176 -39.80 10.87 -5.22
CA PHE A 176 -40.08 9.49 -4.84
C PHE A 176 -39.12 8.51 -5.53
N PHE A 177 -38.95 8.61 -6.85
CA PHE A 177 -38.02 7.74 -7.58
C PHE A 177 -36.58 7.97 -7.16
N PHE A 178 -36.13 9.22 -7.05
CA PHE A 178 -34.82 9.59 -6.57
C PHE A 178 -34.53 8.94 -5.20
N LEU A 179 -35.46 8.99 -4.25
CA LEU A 179 -35.26 8.35 -2.95
C LEU A 179 -35.13 6.82 -3.06
N LEU A 180 -35.88 6.18 -3.95
CA LEU A 180 -35.83 4.73 -4.18
C LEU A 180 -34.59 4.27 -4.97
N SER A 181 -34.14 5.06 -5.94
CA SER A 181 -33.10 4.68 -6.91
C SER A 181 -31.68 5.03 -6.46
N GLY A 182 -31.48 5.91 -5.47
CA GLY A 182 -30.12 6.17 -5.01
C GLY A 182 -29.91 7.47 -4.26
N GLY A 183 -30.94 8.29 -4.15
CA GLY A 183 -30.94 9.52 -3.36
C GLY A 183 -30.59 9.28 -1.89
N ILE A 184 -31.08 8.19 -1.29
CA ILE A 184 -30.67 7.81 0.08
C ILE A 184 -29.16 7.51 0.14
N ASN A 185 -28.63 6.73 -0.81
CA ASN A 185 -27.20 6.42 -0.89
C ASN A 185 -26.36 7.68 -1.13
N LEU A 186 -26.84 8.61 -1.98
CA LEU A 186 -26.19 9.88 -2.21
C LEU A 186 -26.15 10.74 -0.93
N ILE A 187 -27.25 10.80 -0.18
CA ILE A 187 -27.30 11.50 1.11
C ILE A 187 -26.31 10.87 2.10
N LEU A 188 -26.26 9.54 2.19
CA LEU A 188 -25.28 8.83 3.03
C LEU A 188 -23.84 9.15 2.62
N HIS A 189 -23.52 9.11 1.32
CA HIS A 189 -22.19 9.48 0.82
C HIS A 189 -21.86 10.95 1.11
N ILE A 190 -22.80 11.88 0.94
CA ILE A 190 -22.60 13.30 1.29
C ILE A 190 -22.33 13.45 2.79
N ASN A 191 -23.09 12.76 3.64
CA ASN A 191 -22.90 12.81 5.09
C ASN A 191 -21.54 12.20 5.49
N HIS A 192 -21.18 11.03 4.96
CA HIS A 192 -19.86 10.43 5.17
C HIS A 192 -18.75 11.38 4.72
N TYR A 193 -18.84 11.91 3.50
CA TYR A 193 -17.85 12.84 3.00
C TYR A 193 -17.74 14.09 3.87
N ARG A 194 -18.86 14.69 4.31
CA ARG A 194 -18.82 15.84 5.24
C ARG A 194 -18.12 15.47 6.56
N ASN A 195 -18.38 14.27 7.08
CA ASN A 195 -17.78 13.79 8.32
C ASN A 195 -16.28 13.49 8.20
N PHE A 196 -15.79 13.13 7.02
CA PHE A 196 -14.38 12.78 6.79
C PHE A 196 -13.58 13.87 6.06
N LYS A 197 -14.25 14.82 5.42
CA LYS A 197 -13.59 15.93 4.71
C LYS A 197 -12.75 16.72 5.70
N ASN A 198 -11.50 16.95 5.32
CA ASN A 198 -10.46 17.58 6.15
C ASN A 198 -10.02 16.75 7.36
N LYS A 199 -10.37 15.46 7.43
CA LYS A 199 -9.77 14.55 8.38
C LYS A 199 -8.65 13.76 7.72
N THR A 200 -7.61 13.51 8.51
CA THR A 200 -6.46 12.72 8.12
C THR A 200 -6.30 11.58 9.11
N LEU A 201 -6.26 10.35 8.61
CA LEU A 201 -5.90 9.18 9.39
C LEU A 201 -4.39 9.02 9.31
N VAL A 202 -3.74 9.08 10.47
CA VAL A 202 -2.30 8.87 10.59
C VAL A 202 -2.06 7.55 11.30
N LEU A 203 -1.33 6.63 10.65
CA LEU A 203 -0.79 5.43 11.26
C LEU A 203 0.71 5.67 11.47
N SER A 204 1.12 5.89 12.71
CA SER A 204 2.52 6.20 13.05
C SER A 204 3.35 4.94 13.24
N ARG A 205 4.60 4.99 12.79
CA ARG A 205 5.58 3.91 12.93
C ARG A 205 5.82 3.54 14.39
N GLY A 206 5.69 2.24 14.70
CA GLY A 206 6.03 1.69 16.02
C GLY A 206 5.04 2.08 17.13
N SER A 207 3.87 2.59 16.74
CA SER A 207 2.77 2.90 17.65
C SER A 207 1.60 1.96 17.33
N ASP A 208 1.07 1.30 18.35
CA ASP A 208 -0.18 0.52 18.25
C ASP A 208 -1.43 1.44 18.18
N PHE A 209 -1.22 2.76 18.27
CA PHE A 209 -2.28 3.76 18.22
C PHE A 209 -2.40 4.40 16.84
N PHE A 210 -3.66 4.60 16.43
CA PHE A 210 -4.04 5.34 15.24
C PHE A 210 -4.71 6.65 15.66
N TYR A 211 -4.37 7.75 14.97
CA TYR A 211 -4.91 9.07 15.28
C TYR A 211 -5.71 9.60 14.09
N LEU A 212 -6.89 10.14 14.40
CA LEU A 212 -7.73 10.85 13.43
C LEU A 212 -7.61 12.34 13.70
N GLU A 213 -6.79 13.03 12.92
CA GLU A 213 -6.56 14.46 13.07
C GLU A 213 -7.50 15.27 12.16
N THR A 214 -7.96 16.42 12.65
CA THR A 214 -8.69 17.39 11.82
C THR A 214 -7.68 18.40 11.30
N VAL A 215 -7.47 18.44 9.99
CA VAL A 215 -6.60 19.42 9.34
C VAL A 215 -7.32 20.75 9.34
N THR A 216 -6.89 21.67 10.21
CA THR A 216 -7.23 23.09 10.11
C THR A 216 -6.38 23.68 9.00
N LEU A 217 -6.99 23.93 7.83
CA LEU A 217 -6.35 24.71 6.77
C LEU A 217 -6.03 26.11 7.34
N GLN A 218 -4.74 26.43 7.44
CA GLN A 218 -4.25 27.79 7.64
C GLN A 218 -4.34 28.58 6.33
#